data_AF-A0A7X7KRD1-F1
#
_entry.id   AF-A0A7X7KRD1-F1
#
_cell.length_a   1.000
_cell.length_b   1.000
_cell.length_c   1.000
_cell.angle_alpha   90.00
_cell.angle_beta   90.00
_cell.angle_gamma   90.00
#
_symmetry.space_group_name_H-M   'P 1'
#
loop_
_entity.id
_entity.type
_entity.pdbx_description
1 polymer ?
#
loop_
_entity_poly.entity_id
_entity_poly.type
_entity_poly.pdbx_seq_one_letter_code
_entity_poly.pdbx_strand_id
1 'polypeptide(L)' 'LANDSIGYVPDLAAFDPKTGGGYETVLTAYSCLIPEAGDRIADRLIEMSRTLTPDSVAAPAESKPGSYWDYGRRGPDLE' A
#
# COMPACT_ATOMS: atom_id res chain seq x y z
N LEU A 1 -9.16 9.79 3.69
CA LEU A 1 -9.00 10.76 4.80
C LEU A 1 -7.70 11.54 4.61
N ALA A 2 -7.70 12.43 3.62
CA ALA A 2 -6.59 13.36 3.36
C ALA A 2 -7.22 14.59 2.72
N ASN A 3 -7.05 15.75 3.35
CA ASN A 3 -7.70 17.02 2.99
C ASN A 3 -9.24 17.05 3.09
N ASP A 4 -9.93 15.92 2.90
CA ASP A 4 -11.37 15.74 3.12
C ASP A 4 -11.76 14.24 3.20
N SER A 5 -13.07 13.96 3.22
CA SER A 5 -13.68 12.62 3.25
C SER A 5 -14.85 12.50 2.25
N ILE A 6 -14.72 11.58 1.29
CA ILE A 6 -15.76 11.26 0.29
C ILE A 6 -16.15 9.77 0.33
N GLY A 7 -15.92 9.10 1.46
CA GLY A 7 -16.22 7.68 1.62
C GLY A 7 -15.29 6.75 0.84
N TYR A 8 -15.85 5.61 0.43
CA TYR A 8 -15.14 4.60 -0.35
C TYR A 8 -15.21 4.91 -1.84
N VAL A 9 -14.10 4.65 -2.53
CA VAL A 9 -13.99 4.73 -3.99
C VAL A 9 -13.65 3.32 -4.49
N PRO A 10 -14.64 2.50 -4.86
CA PRO A 10 -14.42 1.16 -5.39
C PRO A 10 -13.77 1.20 -6.78
N ASP A 11 -13.17 0.09 -7.19
CA ASP A 11 -12.79 -0.12 -8.59
C ASP A 11 -14.01 -0.50 -9.45
N LEU A 12 -13.84 -0.52 -10.78
CA LEU A 12 -14.92 -0.88 -11.70
C LEU A 12 -15.45 -2.31 -11.50
N ALA A 13 -14.60 -3.25 -11.07
CA ALA A 13 -15.00 -4.64 -10.87
C ALA A 13 -16.01 -4.78 -9.72
N ALA A 14 -15.93 -3.92 -8.71
CA ALA A 14 -16.90 -3.86 -7.62
C ALA A 14 -18.32 -3.47 -8.08
N PHE A 15 -18.48 -2.86 -9.26
CA PHE A 15 -19.78 -2.54 -9.85
C PHE A 15 -20.31 -3.61 -10.81
N ASP A 16 -19.61 -4.74 -10.98
CA ASP A 16 -20.12 -5.83 -11.81
C ASP A 16 -21.43 -6.39 -11.23
N PRO A 17 -22.51 -6.51 -12.03
CA PRO A 17 -23.82 -6.92 -11.53
C PRO A 17 -23.91 -8.39 -11.10
N LYS A 18 -22.93 -9.23 -11.44
CA LYS A 18 -22.91 -10.67 -11.15
C LYS A 18 -21.90 -11.04 -10.08
N THR A 19 -20.72 -10.42 -10.09
CA THR A 19 -19.59 -10.75 -9.22
C THR A 19 -19.15 -9.61 -8.31
N GLY A 20 -19.66 -8.39 -8.54
CA GLY A 20 -19.36 -7.21 -7.74
C GLY A 20 -20.20 -7.13 -6.45
N GLY A 21 -20.34 -5.91 -5.93
CA GLY A 21 -20.98 -5.62 -4.65
C GLY A 21 -19.96 -5.43 -3.53
N GLY A 22 -20.33 -5.83 -2.31
CA GLY A 22 -19.47 -5.68 -1.13
C GLY A 22 -19.74 -4.40 -0.32
N TYR A 23 -19.04 -4.30 0.81
CA TYR A 23 -19.24 -3.24 1.80
C TYR A 23 -18.92 -1.86 1.21
N GLU A 24 -17.84 -1.78 0.45
CA GLU A 24 -17.32 -0.58 -0.18
C GLU A 24 -18.31 -0.01 -1.22
N THR A 25 -18.97 -0.87 -2.00
CA THR A 25 -19.96 -0.48 -3.01
C THR A 25 -21.25 0.06 -2.37
N VAL A 26 -21.68 -0.50 -1.24
CA VAL A 26 -22.83 0.05 -0.48
C VAL A 26 -22.52 1.44 0.06
N LEU A 27 -21.31 1.63 0.58
CA LEU A 27 -20.91 2.89 1.19
C LEU A 27 -20.46 3.96 0.18
N THR A 28 -20.32 3.65 -1.11
CA THR A 28 -20.11 4.67 -2.14
C THR A 28 -21.40 5.41 -2.52
N ALA A 29 -22.58 4.91 -2.09
CA ALA A 29 -23.87 5.48 -2.46
C ALA A 29 -24.05 6.95 -2.05
N TYR A 30 -23.40 7.41 -0.97
CA TYR A 30 -23.46 8.80 -0.53
C TYR A 30 -22.38 9.70 -1.17
N SER A 31 -21.36 9.10 -1.77
CA SER A 31 -20.25 9.81 -2.40
C SER A 31 -20.68 10.51 -3.70
N CYS A 32 -21.77 10.04 -4.33
CA CYS A 32 -22.31 10.53 -5.60
C CYS A 32 -21.26 10.63 -6.73
N LEU A 33 -20.22 9.80 -6.67
CA LEU A 33 -19.19 9.70 -7.70
C LEU A 33 -19.68 8.83 -8.86
N ILE A 34 -19.07 9.02 -10.04
CA ILE A 34 -19.24 8.10 -11.16
C ILE A 34 -18.46 6.79 -10.91
N PRO A 35 -18.88 5.64 -11.47
CA PRO A 35 -18.18 4.37 -11.28
C PRO A 35 -16.69 4.39 -11.64
N GLU A 36 -16.31 5.20 -12.63
CA GLU A 36 -14.93 5.34 -13.12
C GLU A 36 -14.06 6.25 -12.23
N ALA A 37 -14.58 6.75 -11.11
CA ALA A 37 -13.86 7.71 -10.27
C ALA A 37 -12.52 7.17 -9.75
N GLY A 38 -12.47 5.88 -9.37
CA GLY A 38 -11.24 5.22 -8.91
C GLY A 38 -10.14 5.28 -9.95
N ASP A 39 -10.44 4.85 -11.18
CA ASP A 39 -9.49 4.85 -12.30
C ASP A 39 -9.02 6.26 -12.65
N ARG A 40 -9.94 7.23 -12.71
CA ARG A 40 -9.59 8.62 -13.02
C ARG A 40 -8.69 9.25 -11.97
N ILE A 41 -8.91 8.94 -10.69
CA ILE A 41 -8.04 9.40 -9.60
C ILE A 41 -6.65 8.78 -9.75
N ALA A 42 -6.58 7.46 -9.99
CA ALA A 42 -5.32 6.76 -10.18
C ALA A 42 -4.52 7.35 -11.36
N ASP A 43 -5.16 7.51 -12.53
CA ASP A 43 -4.54 8.07 -13.73
C ASP A 43 -3.97 9.46 -13.48
N ARG A 44 -4.74 10.33 -12.81
CA ARG A 44 -4.32 11.69 -12.52
C ARG A 44 -3.17 11.75 -11.52
N LEU A 45 -3.19 10.88 -10.50
CA LEU A 45 -2.10 10.77 -9.52
C LEU A 45 -0.82 10.23 -10.16
N ILE A 46 -0.93 9.25 -11.07
CA ILE A 46 0.21 8.75 -11.85
C ILE A 46 0.81 9.86 -12.70
N GLU A 47 -0.03 10.60 -13.44
CA GLU A 47 0.42 11.75 -14.23
C GLU A 47 1.11 12.81 -13.35
N MET A 48 0.50 13.16 -12.22
CA MET A 48 1.06 14.13 -11.28
C MET A 48 2.39 13.65 -10.68
N SER A 49 2.49 12.37 -10.31
CA SER A 49 3.71 11.81 -9.71
C SER A 49 4.92 11.92 -10.65
N ARG A 50 4.70 11.85 -11.98
CA ARG A 50 5.76 12.03 -12.99
C ARG A 50 6.36 13.45 -12.99
N THR A 51 5.66 14.41 -12.42
CA THR A 51 6.15 15.80 -12.28
C THR A 51 6.97 16.01 -11.00
N LEU A 52 6.94 15.04 -10.09
CA LEU A 52 7.68 15.11 -8.83
C LEU A 52 9.09 14.57 -9.05
N THR A 53 10.08 15.25 -8.47
CA THR A 53 11.45 14.73 -8.38
C THR A 53 11.59 14.03 -7.04
N PRO A 54 11.83 12.71 -7.00
CA PRO A 54 12.10 12.02 -5.74
C PRO A 54 13.34 12.61 -5.07
N ASP A 55 13.29 12.76 -3.75
CA ASP A 55 14.48 13.17 -3.00
C ASP A 55 15.54 12.08 -3.02
N SER A 56 16.81 12.46 -3.05
CA SER A 56 17.92 11.50 -2.98
C SER A 56 18.15 11.12 -1.52
N VAL A 57 17.42 10.11 -1.05
CA VAL A 57 17.67 9.54 0.28
C VAL A 57 18.92 8.66 0.22
N ALA A 58 19.85 8.87 1.15
CA ALA A 58 21.03 8.03 1.25
C ALA A 58 20.62 6.56 1.41
N ALA A 59 21.32 5.66 0.71
CA ALA A 59 21.11 4.23 0.90
C ALA A 59 21.27 3.87 2.39
N PRO A 60 20.44 2.97 2.93
CA PRO A 60 20.64 2.47 4.28
C PRO A 60 22.04 1.87 4.40
N ALA A 61 22.67 2.09 5.55
CA ALA A 61 23.99 1.51 5.81
C ALA A 61 23.93 -0.02 5.64
N GLU A 62 24.98 -0.59 5.07
CA GLU A 62 25.09 -2.02 4.91
C GLU A 62 25.02 -2.70 6.29
N SER A 63 24.03 -3.58 6.48
CA SER A 63 23.88 -4.30 7.73
C SER A 63 24.95 -5.37 7.81
N LYS A 64 25.71 -5.40 8.91
CA LYS A 64 26.52 -6.57 9.24
C LYS A 64 25.60 -7.68 9.77
N PRO A 65 25.80 -8.94 9.38
CA PRO A 65 25.11 -10.06 10.02
C PRO A 65 25.26 -9.96 11.54
N GLY A 66 24.14 -10.13 12.25
CA GLY A 66 24.16 -10.23 13.71
C GLY A 66 24.95 -11.45 14.18
N SER A 67 25.38 -11.44 15.43
CA SER A 67 25.96 -12.63 16.05
C SER A 67 24.89 -13.70 16.25
N TYR A 68 25.23 -14.96 15.99
CA TYR A 68 24.40 -16.09 16.43
C TYR A 68 24.27 -16.08 17.95
N TRP A 69 23.10 -16.50 18.44
CA TRP A 69 22.85 -16.79 19.85
C TRP A 69 23.96 -17.69 20.41
N ASP A 70 24.50 -17.34 21.57
CA ASP A 70 25.67 -17.99 22.18
C ASP A 70 25.31 -19.05 23.24
N TYR A 71 24.04 -19.10 23.66
CA TYR A 71 23.57 -20.11 24.60
C TYR A 71 23.79 -21.53 24.06
N GLY A 72 24.53 -22.33 24.82
CA GLY A 72 24.86 -23.71 24.46
C GLY A 72 26.07 -23.87 23.54
N ARG A 73 26.74 -22.78 23.13
CA ARG A 73 28.01 -22.86 22.39
C ARG A 73 29.15 -23.29 23.33
N ARG A 74 29.25 -24.59 23.59
CA ARG A 74 30.45 -25.19 24.22
C ARG A 74 31.50 -25.49 23.17
N GLY A 75 32.76 -25.21 23.49
CA GLY A 75 33.91 -25.70 22.73
C GLY A 75 34.09 -27.21 22.90
N PRO A 76 35.07 -27.83 22.24
CA PRO A 76 35.38 -29.24 22.48
C PRO A 76 35.76 -29.46 23.94
N ASP A 77 35.20 -30.50 24.56
CA ASP A 77 35.62 -30.97 25.89
C ASP A 77 36.95 -31.71 25.73
N LEU A 78 38.06 -31.03 26.04
CA LEU A 78 39.43 -31.54 25.87
C LEU A 78 40.04 -32.18 27.13
N GLU A 79 39.22 -32.52 28.13
CA GLU A 79 39.59 -33.34 29.30
C GLU A 79 38.48 -34.35 29.63
#